data_AF-A0A2M7YTZ4-F1
#
_entry.id   AF-A0A2M7YTZ4-F1
#
_cell.length_a   1.000
_cell.length_b   1.000
_cell.length_c   1.000
_cell.angle_alpha   90.00
_cell.angle_beta   90.00
_cell.angle_gamma   90.00
#
_symmetry.space_group_name_H-M   'P 1'
#
loop_
_entity.id
_entity.type
_entity.pdbx_description
1 polymer ?
#
loop_
_entity_poly.entity_id
_entity_poly.type
_entity_poly.pdbx_seq_one_letter_code
_entity_poly.pdbx_strand_id
1 'polypeptide(L)' 'MMVSGLNAAIQGFEWNRGQFAAQAEKISRAGLDDSPPANLPKTSVDLKEAQCGLEANFAVLRAADEMVGTLIDILA' A
#
# COMPACT_ATOMS: atom_id res chain seq x y z
N MET A 1 -20.80 9.66 -2.34
CA MET A 1 -19.54 9.40 -3.09
C MET A 1 -18.33 9.10 -2.19
N MET A 2 -18.17 9.71 -1.00
CA MET A 2 -17.02 9.45 -0.11
C MET A 2 -16.88 8.00 0.42
N VAL A 3 -17.99 7.31 0.72
CA VAL A 3 -17.96 5.93 1.26
C VAL A 3 -17.33 4.92 0.29
N SER A 4 -17.46 5.16 -1.02
CA SER A 4 -16.85 4.31 -2.05
C SER A 4 -15.32 4.47 -2.11
N GLY A 5 -14.83 5.71 -2.00
CA GLY A 5 -13.40 6.02 -2.06
C GLY A 5 -12.62 5.50 -0.85
N LEU A 6 -13.19 5.61 0.35
CA LEU A 6 -12.55 5.09 1.56
C LEU A 6 -12.50 3.56 1.57
N ASN A 7 -13.57 2.90 1.12
CA ASN A 7 -13.61 1.44 1.03
C ASN A 7 -12.62 0.92 -0.04
N ALA A 8 -12.50 1.62 -1.17
CA ALA A 8 -11.49 1.33 -2.18
C ALA A 8 -10.06 1.54 -1.67
N ALA A 9 -9.81 2.57 -0.86
CA ALA A 9 -8.52 2.82 -0.25
C ALA A 9 -8.13 1.74 0.77
N ILE A 10 -9.08 1.27 1.59
CA ILE A 10 -8.86 0.17 2.54
C ILE A 10 -8.56 -1.13 1.80
N GLN A 11 -9.34 -1.48 0.79
CA GLN A 11 -9.12 -2.68 -0.02
C GLN A 11 -7.78 -2.62 -0.78
N GLY A 12 -7.44 -1.46 -1.34
CA GLY A 12 -6.15 -1.24 -1.99
C GLY A 12 -4.99 -1.33 -1.00
N PHE A 13 -5.17 -0.87 0.24
CA PHE A 13 -4.16 -0.95 1.29
C PHE A 13 -3.88 -2.39 1.68
N GLU A 14 -4.91 -3.21 1.90
CA GLU A 14 -4.74 -4.64 2.22
C GLU A 14 -4.04 -5.40 1.08
N TRP A 15 -4.44 -5.14 -0.16
CA TRP A 15 -3.81 -5.73 -1.35
C TRP A 15 -2.32 -5.35 -1.46
N ASN A 16 -2.01 -4.06 -1.39
CA ASN A 16 -0.64 -3.56 -1.51
C ASN A 16 0.24 -4.02 -0.34
N ARG A 17 -0.33 -4.17 0.87
CA ARG A 17 0.39 -4.72 2.04
C ARG A 17 0.76 -6.18 1.82
N GLY A 18 -0.16 -6.98 1.28
CA GLY A 18 0.11 -8.38 0.93
C GLY A 18 1.20 -8.52 -0.13
N GLN A 19 1.13 -7.70 -1.18
CA GLN A 19 2.13 -7.68 -2.25
C GLN A 19 3.50 -7.22 -1.73
N PHE A 20 3.55 -6.18 -0.91
CA PHE A 20 4.79 -5.70 -0.32
C PHE A 20 5.47 -6.79 0.53
N ALA A 21 4.72 -7.49 1.39
CA ALA A 21 5.24 -8.59 2.19
C ALA A 21 5.76 -9.75 1.32
N ALA A 22 5.02 -10.14 0.29
CA ALA A 22 5.41 -11.21 -0.62
C ALA A 22 6.67 -10.87 -1.43
N GLN A 23 6.81 -9.62 -1.89
CA GLN A 23 8.00 -9.18 -2.61
C GLN A 23 9.21 -8.99 -1.68
N ALA A 24 9.01 -8.51 -0.45
CA ALA A 24 10.06 -8.43 0.56
C ALA A 24 10.59 -9.82 0.95
N GLU A 25 9.71 -10.81 1.06
CA GLU A 25 10.10 -12.20 1.31
C GLU A 25 10.92 -12.78 0.16
N LYS A 26 10.52 -12.54 -1.09
CA LYS A 26 11.28 -12.96 -2.28
C LYS A 26 12.66 -12.31 -2.34
N ILE A 27 12.78 -11.03 -1.99
CA ILE A 27 14.07 -10.34 -1.92
C ILE A 27 14.94 -10.93 -0.80
N SER A 28 14.35 -11.20 0.38
CA SER A 28 15.07 -11.81 1.50
C SER A 28 15.57 -13.21 1.18
N ARG A 29 14.85 -13.98 0.37
CA ARG A 29 15.21 -15.36 -0.04
C ARG A 29 16.10 -15.41 -1.28
N ALA A 30 16.19 -14.33 -2.06
CA ALA A 30 17.02 -14.28 -3.27
C ALA A 30 18.52 -14.49 -3.02
N GLY A 31 18.98 -14.40 -1.76
CA GLY A 31 20.35 -14.75 -1.37
C GLY A 31 20.56 -16.22 -0.97
N LEU A 32 19.50 -17.01 -0.81
CA LEU A 32 19.53 -18.39 -0.29
C LEU A 32 19.04 -19.45 -1.30
N ASP A 33 18.21 -19.08 -2.26
CA ASP A 33 17.60 -20.03 -3.21
C ASP A 33 18.42 -20.16 -4.51
N ASP A 34 18.84 -21.39 -4.82
CA ASP A 34 19.52 -21.83 -6.07
C ASP A 34 18.57 -21.91 -7.29
N SER A 35 17.50 -21.12 -7.26
CA SER A 35 16.45 -21.03 -8.29
C SER A 35 16.89 -20.03 -9.38
N PRO A 36 16.41 -20.10 -10.64
CA PRO A 36 16.86 -19.21 -11.71
C PRO A 36 16.80 -17.76 -11.24
N PRO A 37 17.82 -16.94 -11.57
CA PRO A 37 18.10 -15.70 -10.87
C PRO A 37 16.80 -14.92 -10.75
N ALA A 38 16.30 -14.81 -9.51
CA ALA A 38 15.20 -13.93 -9.21
C ALA A 38 15.53 -12.63 -9.92
N ASN A 39 14.64 -12.15 -10.80
CA ASN A 39 14.93 -10.99 -11.63
C ASN A 39 14.86 -9.78 -10.67
N LEU A 40 15.93 -9.59 -9.90
CA LEU A 40 16.08 -8.65 -8.79
C LEU A 40 15.70 -7.23 -9.20
N PRO A 41 16.04 -6.75 -10.43
CA PRO A 41 15.60 -5.44 -10.89
C PRO A 41 14.07 -5.33 -11.04
N LYS A 42 13.39 -6.39 -11.45
CA LYS A 42 11.92 -6.39 -11.56
C LYS A 42 11.26 -6.43 -10.19
N THR A 43 11.81 -7.26 -9.29
CA THR A 43 11.27 -7.46 -7.94
C THR A 43 11.39 -6.19 -7.08
N SER A 44 12.45 -5.39 -7.27
CA SER A 44 12.63 -4.11 -6.56
C SER A 44 11.68 -3.01 -7.06
N VAL A 45 11.38 -2.97 -8.37
CA VAL A 45 10.39 -2.06 -8.95
C VAL A 45 8.99 -2.41 -8.45
N ASP A 46 8.61 -3.70 -8.49
CA ASP A 46 7.32 -4.17 -7.96
C ASP A 46 7.16 -3.82 -6.47
N LEU A 47 8.23 -3.91 -5.69
CA LEU A 47 8.21 -3.51 -4.27
C LEU A 47 8.03 -2.00 -4.10
N LYS A 48 8.65 -1.18 -4.96
CA LYS A 48 8.50 0.28 -4.91
C LYS A 48 7.11 0.73 -5.35
N GLU A 49 6.52 0.07 -6.34
CA GLU A 49 5.14 0.30 -6.74
C GLU A 49 4.16 -0.03 -5.61
N ALA A 50 4.34 -1.17 -4.92
CA ALA A 50 3.55 -1.51 -3.76
C ALA A 50 3.69 -0.48 -2.62
N GLN A 51 4.91 0.05 -2.39
CA GLN A 51 5.14 1.13 -1.43
C GLN A 51 4.40 2.41 -1.81
N CYS A 52 4.50 2.87 -3.06
CA CYS A 52 3.76 4.06 -3.52
C CYS A 52 2.24 3.85 -3.41
N GLY A 53 1.75 2.65 -3.70
CA GLY A 53 0.34 2.31 -3.53
C GLY A 53 -0.14 2.38 -2.08
N LEU A 54 0.70 1.97 -1.12
CA LEU A 54 0.41 2.12 0.31
C LEU A 54 0.38 3.59 0.75
N GLU A 55 1.36 4.38 0.30
CA GLU A 55 1.43 5.82 0.60
C GLU A 55 0.23 6.59 0.04
N ALA A 56 -0.19 6.28 -1.19
CA ALA A 56 -1.37 6.88 -1.80
C ALA A 56 -2.66 6.56 -1.03
N ASN A 57 -2.85 5.30 -0.63
CA ASN A 57 -4.01 4.90 0.18
C ASN A 57 -4.00 5.55 1.57
N PHE A 58 -2.82 5.72 2.17
CA PHE A 58 -2.66 6.41 3.45
C PHE A 58 -2.98 7.90 3.35
N ALA A 59 -2.59 8.56 2.26
CA ALA A 59 -2.95 9.96 1.99
C ALA A 59 -4.47 10.14 1.86
N VAL A 60 -5.17 9.21 1.20
CA VAL A 60 -6.64 9.22 1.10
C VAL A 60 -7.28 9.01 2.47
N LEU A 61 -6.75 8.09 3.29
CA LEU A 61 -7.24 7.89 4.66
C LEU A 61 -7.09 9.14 5.52
N ARG A 62 -5.93 9.81 5.42
CA ARG A 62 -5.66 11.05 6.15
C ARG A 62 -6.58 12.20 5.71
N ALA A 63 -6.79 12.35 4.41
CA ALA A 63 -7.73 13.35 3.89
C ALA A 63 -9.16 13.07 4.37
N ALA A 64 -9.57 11.80 4.46
CA ALA A 64 -10.85 11.43 5.04
C ALA A 64 -10.96 11.77 6.53
N ASP A 65 -9.90 11.55 7.31
CA ASP A 65 -9.84 11.90 8.74
C ASP A 65 -9.92 13.43 8.95
N GLU A 66 -9.18 14.20 8.15
CA GLU A 66 -9.26 15.67 8.16
C GLU A 66 -10.67 16.18 7.77
N MET A 67 -11.34 15.53 6.82
CA MET A 67 -12.74 15.83 6.50
C MET A 67 -13.70 15.51 7.65
N VAL A 68 -13.48 14.43 8.39
CA VAL A 68 -14.29 14.09 9.56
C VAL A 68 -14.05 15.11 10.69
N GLY A 69 -12.79 15.47 10.96
CA GLY A 69 -12.43 16.48 11.95
C GLY A 69 -13.08 17.83 11.66
N THR A 70 -12.99 18.31 10.42
CA THR A 70 -13.65 19.57 10.01
C THR A 70 -15.18 19.50 10.11
N LEU A 71 -15.81 18.35 9.83
CA LEU A 71 -17.25 18.18 10.03
C LEU A 71 -17.64 18.21 11.52
N ILE A 72 -16.83 17.64 12.40
CA ILE A 72 -17.05 17.71 13.85
C ILE A 72 -16.90 19.15 14.34
N ASP A 73 -15.88 19.88 13.88
CA ASP A 73 -15.65 21.28 14.25
C ASP A 73 -16.78 22.22 13.79
N ILE A 74 -17.48 21.92 12.70
CA ILE A 74 -18.65 22.68 12.24
C ILE A 74 -19.92 22.36 13.05
N LEU A 75 -20.02 21.14 13.57
CA LEU A 75 -21.18 20.67 14.35
C LEU A 75 -21.08 20.98 15.85
N ALA A 76 -19.88 21.26 16.36
CA ALA A 76 -19.60 21.65 17.74
C ALA A 76 -19.86 23.16 17.98
#